data_AF-T1CNW9-F1
#
_entry.id   AF-T1CNW9-F1
#
_cell.length_a   1.000
_cell.length_b   1.000
_cell.length_c   1.000
_cell.angle_alpha   90.00
_cell.angle_beta   90.00
_cell.angle_gamma   90.00
#
_symmetry.space_group_name_H-M   'P 1'
#
loop_
_entity.id
_entity.type
_entity.pdbx_description
1 polymer ?
#
loop_
_entity_poly.entity_id
_entity_poly.type
_entity_poly.pdbx_seq_one_letter_code
_entity_poly.pdbx_strand_id
1 'polypeptide(L)'
;TNPFASYPLLIASSHLARRPEYQRLVLDAAPYDLLVVDEAHHARRQHANEGRYRPSRLLQLLDEVRAHDATKALWLLTATPMQITPVELADLTRLCGLSGPLIDPDSFLRYFAEISKETDETTNWAWLHTVLRQTPRLPSGPAEAATLEAIEAKLGPVQAERISRFGVGDDVVDTLVQDLGPKGRSALRSWLRTLGPVGQYVTRHSRETLREYRARGLLSENLADR
;
A
#
# COMPACT_ATOMS: atom_id res chain seq x y z
N THR A 1 26.53 -25.95 -4.65
CA THR A 1 25.31 -26.07 -3.82
C THR A 1 24.71 -24.69 -3.65
N ASN A 2 23.40 -24.52 -3.81
CA ASN A 2 22.73 -23.23 -3.64
C ASN A 2 22.49 -22.95 -2.13
N PRO A 3 23.12 -21.93 -1.53
CA PRO A 3 22.97 -21.64 -0.10
C PRO A 3 21.53 -21.25 0.27
N PHE A 4 20.78 -20.63 -0.64
CA PHE A 4 19.39 -20.20 -0.39
C PHE A 4 18.38 -21.34 -0.39
N ALA A 5 18.77 -22.52 -0.88
CA ALA A 5 17.93 -23.73 -0.88
C ALA A 5 18.41 -24.77 0.17
N SER A 6 19.33 -24.40 1.05
CA SER A 6 19.97 -25.36 1.96
C SER A 6 19.13 -25.66 3.21
N TYR A 7 18.21 -24.77 3.59
CA TYR A 7 17.38 -24.91 4.79
C TYR A 7 15.98 -24.33 4.55
N PRO A 8 14.94 -24.84 5.24
CA PRO A 8 13.57 -24.35 5.09
C PRO A 8 13.37 -22.94 5.67
N LEU A 9 14.22 -22.53 6.62
CA LEU A 9 14.26 -21.18 7.18
C LEU A 9 15.67 -20.64 7.04
N LEU A 10 15.80 -19.46 6.43
CA LEU A 10 17.09 -18.84 6.18
C LEU A 10 17.03 -17.34 6.43
N ILE A 11 18.08 -16.82 7.06
CA ILE A 11 18.32 -15.39 7.18
C ILE A 11 19.56 -15.08 6.34
N ALA A 12 19.42 -14.12 5.43
CA ALA A 12 20.50 -13.65 4.59
C ALA A 12 20.55 -12.12 4.55
N SER A 13 21.75 -11.58 4.35
CA SER A 13 21.92 -10.14 4.15
C SER A 13 21.33 -9.72 2.80
N SER A 14 20.48 -8.69 2.80
CA SER A 14 19.95 -8.08 1.58
C SER A 14 21.06 -7.50 0.69
N HIS A 15 22.19 -7.08 1.28
CA HIS A 15 23.37 -6.61 0.55
C HIS A 15 24.04 -7.72 -0.28
N LEU A 16 24.05 -8.94 0.26
CA LEU A 16 24.57 -10.11 -0.44
C LEU A 16 23.57 -10.55 -1.52
N ALA A 17 22.30 -10.72 -1.13
CA ALA A 17 21.24 -11.24 -2.01
C ALA A 17 21.04 -10.39 -3.28
N ARG A 18 21.18 -9.06 -3.18
CA ARG A 18 20.99 -8.14 -4.32
C ARG A 18 22.16 -8.10 -5.30
N ARG A 19 23.28 -8.80 -5.06
CA ARG A 19 24.39 -8.86 -6.02
C ARG A 19 24.00 -9.76 -7.20
N PRO A 20 24.31 -9.40 -8.47
CA PRO A 20 23.82 -10.12 -9.65
C PRO A 20 24.01 -11.65 -9.59
N GLU A 21 25.17 -12.11 -9.14
CA GLU A 21 25.51 -13.52 -9.01
C GLU A 21 24.70 -14.26 -7.93
N TYR A 22 24.22 -13.54 -6.91
CA TYR A 22 23.37 -14.09 -5.84
C TYR A 22 21.88 -13.95 -6.13
N GLN A 23 21.47 -12.94 -6.90
CA GLN A 23 20.06 -12.79 -7.32
C GLN A 23 19.58 -14.05 -8.02
N ARG A 24 20.41 -14.61 -8.92
CA ARG A 24 20.07 -15.84 -9.62
C ARG A 24 19.90 -17.02 -8.65
N LEU A 25 20.75 -17.12 -7.63
CA LEU A 25 20.65 -18.17 -6.62
C LEU A 25 19.40 -18.02 -5.73
N VAL A 26 18.98 -16.79 -5.43
CA VAL A 26 17.72 -16.52 -4.73
C VAL A 26 16.54 -17.01 -5.59
N LEU A 27 16.50 -16.64 -6.87
CA LEU A 27 15.43 -17.06 -7.77
C LEU A 27 15.42 -18.58 -8.02
N ASP A 28 16.60 -19.21 -8.16
CA ASP A 28 16.73 -20.66 -8.35
C ASP A 28 16.40 -21.48 -7.09
N ALA A 29 16.28 -20.84 -5.92
CA ALA A 29 15.84 -21.49 -4.68
C ALA A 29 14.32 -21.41 -4.46
N ALA A 30 13.59 -20.69 -5.31
CA ALA A 30 12.14 -20.63 -5.31
C ALA A 30 11.49 -22.02 -5.55
N PRO A 31 10.22 -22.24 -5.13
CA PRO A 31 9.30 -21.26 -4.55
C PRO A 31 9.50 -21.04 -3.05
N TYR A 32 9.30 -19.80 -2.62
CA TYR A 32 9.19 -19.41 -1.21
C TYR A 32 7.73 -19.37 -0.77
N ASP A 33 7.43 -19.84 0.44
CA ASP A 33 6.11 -19.61 1.04
C ASP A 33 5.95 -18.16 1.53
N LEU A 34 7.04 -17.59 2.08
CA LEU A 34 7.08 -16.22 2.56
C LEU A 34 8.50 -15.66 2.38
N LEU A 35 8.59 -14.48 1.78
CA LEU A 35 9.81 -13.68 1.73
C LEU A 35 9.61 -12.42 2.58
N VAL A 36 10.47 -12.21 3.58
CA VAL A 36 10.47 -11.00 4.41
C VAL A 36 11.70 -10.18 4.07
N VAL A 37 11.51 -8.90 3.75
CA VAL A 37 12.59 -7.98 3.38
C VAL A 37 12.60 -6.82 4.35
N ASP A 38 13.65 -6.75 5.15
CA ASP A 38 13.91 -5.61 6.02
C ASP A 38 14.63 -4.48 5.30
N GLU A 39 14.46 -3.26 5.80
CA GLU A 39 14.93 -2.01 5.21
C GLU A 39 14.51 -1.85 3.74
N ALA A 40 13.24 -2.15 3.46
CA ALA A 40 12.66 -2.12 2.13
C ALA A 40 12.74 -0.73 1.46
N HIS A 41 13.00 0.33 2.22
CA HIS A 41 13.31 1.66 1.68
C HIS A 41 14.55 1.68 0.75
N HIS A 42 15.42 0.65 0.81
CA HIS A 42 16.50 0.47 -0.15
C HIS A 42 16.01 0.02 -1.54
N ALA A 43 14.79 -0.51 -1.66
CA ALA A 43 14.18 -0.94 -2.92
C ALA A 43 13.52 0.26 -3.63
N ARG A 44 14.36 1.18 -4.10
CA ARG A 44 13.92 2.43 -4.76
C ARG A 44 14.55 2.66 -6.12
N ARG A 45 14.02 3.65 -6.86
CA ARG A 45 14.64 4.18 -8.09
C ARG A 45 15.81 5.10 -7.74
N GLN A 46 16.87 5.08 -8.54
CA GLN A 46 18.04 5.94 -8.31
C GLN A 46 17.82 7.39 -8.77
N HIS A 47 17.03 7.60 -9.83
CA HIS A 47 16.74 8.91 -10.41
C HIS A 47 15.25 9.00 -10.72
N ALA A 48 14.42 9.22 -9.70
CA ALA A 48 12.96 9.18 -9.84
C ALA A 48 12.39 10.23 -10.82
N ASN A 49 13.13 11.30 -11.11
CA ASN A 49 12.71 12.40 -11.98
C ASN A 49 13.18 12.26 -13.44
N GLU A 50 14.08 11.31 -13.72
CA GLU A 50 14.42 10.98 -15.10
C GLU A 50 13.33 10.04 -15.61
N GLY A 51 12.71 10.33 -16.76
CA GLY A 51 11.64 9.51 -17.36
C GLY A 51 12.04 8.08 -17.76
N ARG A 52 13.15 7.56 -17.20
CA ARG A 52 13.69 6.23 -17.39
C ARG A 52 13.66 5.45 -16.08
N TYR A 53 13.05 4.27 -16.11
CA TYR A 53 13.08 3.35 -14.97
C TYR A 53 14.52 2.86 -14.71
N ARG A 54 15.07 3.25 -13.55
CA ARG A 54 16.40 2.83 -13.07
C ARG A 54 16.29 2.33 -11.62
N PRO A 55 15.95 1.04 -11.44
CA PRO A 55 15.79 0.46 -10.11
C PRO A 55 17.15 0.27 -9.43
N SER A 56 17.17 0.38 -8.11
CA SER A 56 18.26 -0.17 -7.30
C SER A 56 18.36 -1.69 -7.49
N ARG A 57 19.50 -2.28 -7.10
CA ARG A 57 19.67 -3.74 -7.15
C ARG A 57 18.65 -4.50 -6.31
N LEU A 58 18.19 -3.92 -5.19
CA LEU A 58 17.17 -4.56 -4.36
C LEU A 58 15.81 -4.51 -5.06
N LEU A 59 15.42 -3.35 -5.61
CA LEU A 59 14.17 -3.23 -6.38
C LEU A 59 14.18 -4.17 -7.60
N GLN A 60 15.31 -4.28 -8.31
CA GLN A 60 15.48 -5.22 -9.41
C GLN A 60 15.27 -6.68 -8.95
N LEU A 61 15.89 -7.10 -7.84
CA LEU A 61 15.68 -8.45 -7.31
C LEU A 61 14.21 -8.71 -6.97
N LEU A 62 13.52 -7.75 -6.34
CA LEU A 62 12.10 -7.90 -5.98
C LEU A 62 11.18 -7.89 -7.21
N ASP A 63 11.53 -7.12 -8.25
CA ASP A 63 10.86 -7.18 -9.55
C ASP A 63 10.97 -8.58 -10.16
N GLU A 64 12.15 -9.19 -10.16
CA GLU A 64 12.35 -10.56 -10.65
C GLU A 64 11.61 -11.59 -9.79
N VAL A 65 11.63 -11.46 -8.46
CA VAL A 65 10.86 -12.34 -7.55
C VAL A 65 9.38 -12.32 -7.90
N ARG A 66 8.81 -11.14 -8.18
CA ARG A 66 7.40 -11.01 -8.59
C ARG A 66 7.15 -11.50 -10.01
N ALA A 67 8.05 -11.21 -10.96
CA ALA A 67 7.93 -11.63 -12.35
C ALA A 67 7.96 -13.15 -12.51
N HIS A 68 8.71 -13.84 -11.64
CA HIS A 68 8.84 -15.30 -11.63
C HIS A 68 7.85 -16.02 -10.70
N ASP A 69 6.92 -15.30 -10.06
CA ASP A 69 6.04 -15.85 -9.02
C ASP A 69 6.81 -16.66 -7.96
N ALA A 70 7.99 -16.15 -7.59
CA ALA A 70 8.97 -16.89 -6.80
C ALA A 70 8.57 -17.00 -5.32
N THR A 71 7.56 -16.26 -4.85
CA THR A 71 7.07 -16.31 -3.48
C THR A 71 5.55 -16.22 -3.41
N LYS A 72 4.91 -16.98 -2.52
CA LYS A 72 3.46 -16.88 -2.27
C LYS A 72 3.08 -15.61 -1.50
N ALA A 73 3.98 -15.12 -0.64
CA ALA A 73 3.78 -13.91 0.13
C ALA A 73 5.08 -13.09 0.22
N LEU A 74 4.95 -11.76 0.12
CA LEU A 74 6.06 -10.81 0.26
C LEU A 74 5.71 -9.79 1.34
N TRP A 75 6.52 -9.74 2.40
CA TRP A 75 6.42 -8.73 3.44
C TRP A 75 7.60 -7.76 3.37
N LEU A 76 7.29 -6.48 3.24
CA LEU A 76 8.26 -5.40 3.20
C LEU A 76 8.23 -4.64 4.52
N LEU A 77 9.32 -4.68 5.26
CA LEU A 77 9.48 -3.95 6.51
C LEU A 77 10.32 -2.70 6.25
N THR A 78 9.83 -1.55 6.71
CA THR A 78 10.53 -0.27 6.55
C THR A 78 10.08 0.75 7.58
N ALA A 79 11.04 1.47 8.16
CA ALA A 79 10.75 2.62 9.03
C ALA A 79 10.40 3.88 8.23
N THR A 80 10.88 3.98 6.99
CA THR A 80 10.75 5.17 6.14
C THR A 80 10.37 4.73 4.72
N PRO A 81 9.07 4.43 4.45
CA PRO A 81 8.64 3.93 3.15
C PRO A 81 8.81 4.95 2.01
N MET A 82 9.04 6.22 2.34
CA MET A 82 9.30 7.31 1.39
C MET A 82 10.46 8.15 1.93
N GLN A 83 11.63 8.07 1.31
CA GLN A 83 12.82 8.85 1.66
C GLN A 83 13.07 10.01 0.70
N ILE A 84 12.92 9.79 -0.61
CA ILE A 84 13.25 10.81 -1.62
C ILE A 84 11.99 11.30 -2.32
N THR A 85 11.19 10.38 -2.88
CA THR A 85 9.99 10.74 -3.65
C THR A 85 8.80 9.83 -3.33
N PRO A 86 7.55 10.30 -3.46
CA PRO A 86 6.38 9.46 -3.20
C PRO A 86 6.20 8.31 -4.21
N VAL A 87 6.92 8.32 -5.33
CA VAL A 87 6.99 7.21 -6.29
C VAL A 87 7.52 5.93 -5.64
N GLU A 88 8.38 6.05 -4.62
CA GLU A 88 8.89 4.90 -3.86
C GLU A 88 7.75 4.07 -3.27
N LEU A 89 6.69 4.75 -2.79
CA LEU A 89 5.52 4.07 -2.23
C LEU A 89 4.69 3.35 -3.30
N ALA A 90 4.61 3.91 -4.51
CA ALA A 90 3.98 3.24 -5.65
C ALA A 90 4.76 1.97 -6.03
N ASP A 91 6.09 2.02 -6.04
CA ASP A 91 6.92 0.84 -6.32
C ASP A 91 6.75 -0.25 -5.25
N LEU A 92 6.77 0.11 -3.97
CA LEU A 92 6.59 -0.86 -2.87
C LEU A 92 5.20 -1.50 -2.88
N THR A 93 4.13 -0.71 -3.08
CA THR A 93 2.76 -1.25 -3.14
C THR A 93 2.55 -2.15 -4.37
N ARG A 94 3.16 -1.81 -5.51
CA ARG A 94 3.21 -2.69 -6.70
C ARG A 94 3.88 -4.03 -6.40
N LEU A 95 5.00 -4.03 -5.67
CA LEU A 95 5.67 -5.26 -5.24
C LEU A 95 4.78 -6.11 -4.34
N CYS A 96 3.98 -5.48 -3.47
CA CYS A 96 3.01 -6.15 -2.59
C CYS A 96 1.72 -6.60 -3.29
N GLY A 97 1.63 -6.53 -4.62
CA GLY A 97 0.51 -7.08 -5.38
C GLY A 97 -0.54 -6.06 -5.81
N LEU A 98 -0.31 -4.75 -5.62
CA LEU A 98 -1.18 -3.74 -6.22
C LEU A 98 -1.30 -3.98 -7.74
N SER A 99 -2.52 -3.83 -8.24
CA SER A 99 -2.89 -4.04 -9.64
C SER A 99 -3.90 -2.99 -10.11
N GLY A 100 -4.21 -2.98 -11.41
CA GLY A 100 -5.05 -1.97 -12.03
C GLY A 100 -4.31 -0.64 -12.27
N PRO A 101 -5.03 0.46 -12.54
CA PRO A 101 -4.41 1.72 -12.96
C PRO A 101 -3.47 2.35 -11.92
N LEU A 102 -3.71 2.12 -10.63
CA LEU A 102 -2.89 2.69 -9.57
C LEU A 102 -1.48 2.07 -9.43
N ILE A 103 -1.13 1.07 -10.24
CA ILE A 103 0.28 0.63 -10.34
C ILE A 103 1.16 1.64 -11.07
N ASP A 104 0.55 2.48 -11.91
CA ASP A 104 1.23 3.54 -12.63
C ASP A 104 1.57 4.68 -11.64
N PRO A 105 2.85 5.08 -11.52
CA PRO A 105 3.25 6.13 -10.60
C PRO A 105 2.50 7.45 -10.80
N ASP A 106 2.24 7.87 -12.03
CA ASP A 106 1.58 9.15 -12.29
C ASP A 106 0.12 9.11 -11.82
N SER A 107 -0.58 8.01 -12.11
CA SER A 107 -1.93 7.74 -11.62
C SER A 107 -1.99 7.63 -10.10
N PHE A 108 -1.01 6.97 -9.47
CA PHE A 108 -0.87 6.86 -8.03
C PHE A 108 -0.70 8.24 -7.38
N LEU A 109 0.23 9.06 -7.90
CA LEU A 109 0.48 10.40 -7.38
C LEU A 109 -0.74 11.30 -7.58
N ARG A 110 -1.37 11.25 -8.76
CA ARG A 110 -2.60 11.98 -9.05
C ARG A 110 -3.72 11.60 -8.09
N TYR A 111 -3.85 10.32 -7.72
CA TYR A 111 -4.85 9.83 -6.78
C TYR A 111 -4.78 10.57 -5.44
N PHE A 112 -3.58 10.62 -4.84
CA PHE A 112 -3.39 11.32 -3.58
C PHE A 112 -3.45 12.84 -3.73
N ALA A 113 -3.03 13.39 -4.87
CA ALA A 113 -3.17 14.82 -5.16
C ALA A 113 -4.66 15.24 -5.20
N GLU A 114 -5.52 14.48 -5.90
CA GLU A 114 -6.95 14.74 -5.98
C GLU A 114 -7.63 14.66 -4.59
N ILE A 115 -7.30 13.63 -3.79
CA ILE A 115 -7.86 13.47 -2.43
C ILE A 115 -7.38 14.56 -1.47
N SER A 116 -6.22 15.15 -1.71
CA SER A 116 -5.62 16.20 -0.87
C SER A 116 -6.08 17.61 -1.23
N LYS A 117 -6.81 17.81 -2.35
CA LYS A 117 -7.40 19.12 -2.69
C LYS A 117 -8.36 19.57 -1.60
N GLU A 118 -8.25 20.85 -1.22
CA GLU A 118 -9.11 21.47 -0.21
C GLU A 118 -10.49 21.85 -0.76
N THR A 119 -10.57 22.16 -2.07
CA THR A 119 -11.80 22.56 -2.74
C THR A 119 -12.39 21.42 -3.57
N ASP A 120 -13.66 21.11 -3.32
CA ASP A 120 -14.34 20.01 -3.99
C ASP A 120 -14.63 20.33 -5.46
N GLU A 121 -14.75 21.61 -5.82
CA GLU A 121 -14.99 22.10 -7.18
C GLU A 121 -13.83 21.79 -8.12
N THR A 122 -12.61 21.70 -7.59
CA THR A 122 -11.41 21.40 -8.37
C THR A 122 -11.05 19.92 -8.36
N THR A 123 -11.78 19.12 -7.57
CA THR A 123 -11.52 17.69 -7.41
C THR A 123 -12.19 16.90 -8.52
N ASN A 124 -11.41 16.06 -9.21
CA ASN A 124 -11.93 15.22 -10.27
C ASN A 124 -12.53 13.92 -9.72
N TRP A 125 -13.75 14.01 -9.20
CA TRP A 125 -14.47 12.89 -8.59
C TRP A 125 -14.74 11.75 -9.57
N ALA A 126 -15.10 12.07 -10.82
CA ALA A 126 -15.34 11.08 -11.86
C ALA A 126 -14.08 10.23 -12.15
N TRP A 127 -12.90 10.86 -12.18
CA TRP A 127 -11.64 10.15 -12.33
C TRP A 127 -11.31 9.31 -11.08
N LEU A 128 -11.49 9.83 -9.86
CA LEU A 128 -11.30 9.07 -8.62
C LEU A 128 -12.21 7.84 -8.56
N HIS A 129 -13.47 7.98 -8.99
CA HIS A 129 -14.43 6.88 -9.07
C HIS A 129 -13.97 5.81 -10.05
N THR A 130 -13.58 6.24 -11.26
CA THR A 130 -13.14 5.35 -12.34
C THR A 130 -11.87 4.59 -11.95
N VAL A 131 -10.86 5.29 -11.42
CA VAL A 131 -9.57 4.69 -11.08
C VAL A 131 -9.72 3.67 -9.95
N LEU A 132 -10.54 3.97 -8.94
CA LEU A 132 -10.82 3.01 -7.86
C LEU A 132 -11.63 1.82 -8.33
N ARG A 133 -12.60 2.02 -9.21
CA ARG A 133 -13.40 0.92 -9.77
C ARG A 133 -12.54 -0.04 -10.60
N GLN A 134 -11.52 0.48 -11.28
CA GLN A 134 -10.59 -0.30 -12.10
C GLN A 134 -9.42 -0.90 -11.31
N THR A 135 -9.19 -0.45 -10.08
CA THR A 135 -8.22 -1.06 -9.16
C THR A 135 -8.91 -2.15 -8.34
N PRO A 136 -8.47 -3.42 -8.43
CA PRO A 136 -9.06 -4.50 -7.66
C PRO A 136 -9.03 -4.20 -6.15
N ARG A 137 -10.17 -4.39 -5.49
CA ARG A 137 -10.29 -4.26 -4.03
C ARG A 137 -9.73 -5.51 -3.36
N LEU A 138 -8.96 -5.32 -2.29
CA LEU A 138 -8.71 -6.40 -1.35
C LEU A 138 -10.02 -6.74 -0.61
N PRO A 139 -10.15 -7.97 -0.07
CA PRO A 139 -11.28 -8.29 0.80
C PRO A 139 -11.39 -7.27 1.93
N SER A 140 -12.60 -6.75 2.15
CA SER A 140 -12.84 -5.74 3.20
C SER A 140 -12.44 -6.28 4.56
N GLY A 141 -11.61 -5.52 5.27
CA GLY A 141 -11.11 -5.85 6.59
C GLY A 141 -11.71 -4.99 7.70
N PRO A 142 -11.16 -5.13 8.93
CA PRO A 142 -11.61 -4.37 10.09
C PRO A 142 -11.42 -2.85 9.95
N ALA A 143 -10.44 -2.39 9.16
CA ALA A 143 -10.17 -0.97 8.96
C ALA A 143 -11.29 -0.28 8.17
N GLU A 144 -11.79 -0.94 7.13
CA GLU A 144 -12.91 -0.48 6.31
C GLU A 144 -14.19 -0.43 7.14
N ALA A 145 -14.47 -1.49 7.90
CA ALA A 145 -15.62 -1.56 8.79
C ALA A 145 -15.60 -0.42 9.82
N ALA A 146 -14.47 -0.24 10.52
CA ALA A 146 -14.32 0.82 11.52
C ALA A 146 -14.46 2.23 10.91
N THR A 147 -13.98 2.42 9.67
CA THR A 147 -14.11 3.70 8.97
C THR A 147 -15.57 3.98 8.61
N LEU A 148 -16.30 2.98 8.08
CA LEU A 148 -17.72 3.13 7.76
C LEU A 148 -18.58 3.33 9.00
N GLU A 149 -18.34 2.59 10.09
CA GLU A 149 -19.01 2.78 11.38
C GLU A 149 -18.79 4.20 11.91
N ALA A 150 -17.57 4.73 11.84
CA ALA A 150 -17.27 6.10 12.25
C ALA A 150 -17.94 7.16 11.36
N ILE A 151 -18.13 6.88 10.07
CA ILE A 151 -18.86 7.75 9.14
C ILE A 151 -20.36 7.71 9.45
N GLU A 152 -20.93 6.52 9.64
CA GLU A 152 -22.33 6.31 9.99
C GLU A 152 -22.69 6.99 11.31
N ALA A 153 -21.86 6.84 12.35
CA ALA A 153 -22.08 7.50 13.63
C ALA A 153 -22.10 9.03 13.53
N LYS A 154 -21.39 9.61 12.56
CA LYS A 154 -21.29 11.08 12.37
C LYS A 154 -22.33 11.64 11.42
N LEU A 155 -22.67 10.92 10.35
CA LEU A 155 -23.45 11.42 9.21
C LEU A 155 -24.75 10.64 8.95
N GLY A 156 -24.95 9.53 9.67
CA GLY A 156 -26.09 8.63 9.52
C GLY A 156 -25.90 7.55 8.45
N PRO A 157 -26.74 6.49 8.48
CA PRO A 157 -26.60 5.30 7.63
C PRO A 157 -26.75 5.61 6.14
N VAL A 158 -27.61 6.57 5.77
CA VAL A 158 -27.84 6.94 4.36
C VAL A 158 -26.57 7.54 3.72
N GLN A 159 -25.85 8.39 4.46
CA GLN A 159 -24.60 8.98 3.97
C GLN A 159 -23.48 7.92 3.91
N ALA A 160 -23.39 7.06 4.92
CA ALA A 160 -22.43 5.95 4.93
C ALA A 160 -22.62 5.01 3.74
N GLU A 161 -23.88 4.63 3.42
CA GLU A 161 -24.20 3.77 2.28
C GLU A 161 -23.95 4.44 0.92
N ARG A 162 -24.11 5.76 0.84
CA ARG A 162 -23.70 6.50 -0.38
C ARG A 162 -22.18 6.50 -0.54
N ILE A 163 -21.44 6.67 0.54
CA ILE A 163 -19.97 6.69 0.53
C ILE A 163 -19.40 5.28 0.21
N SER A 164 -19.98 4.21 0.77
CA SER A 164 -19.53 2.83 0.56
C SER A 164 -19.58 2.41 -0.91
N ARG A 165 -20.59 2.90 -1.65
CA ARG A 165 -20.80 2.66 -3.09
C ARG A 165 -19.83 3.42 -3.99
N PHE A 166 -19.13 4.43 -3.50
CA PHE A 166 -18.15 5.14 -4.34
C PHE A 166 -17.05 4.19 -4.83
N GLY A 167 -16.89 4.11 -6.15
CA GLY A 167 -15.95 3.18 -6.80
C GLY A 167 -16.48 1.75 -6.89
N VAL A 168 -17.79 1.53 -6.67
CA VAL A 168 -18.52 0.28 -6.89
C VAL A 168 -19.76 0.60 -7.72
N GLY A 169 -19.84 0.10 -8.97
CA GLY A 169 -21.01 0.29 -9.83
C GLY A 169 -20.88 1.38 -10.90
N ASP A 170 -22.01 1.73 -11.50
CA ASP A 170 -22.16 2.68 -12.62
C ASP A 170 -22.89 3.97 -12.19
N ASP A 171 -22.82 4.31 -10.91
CA ASP A 171 -23.48 5.49 -10.36
C ASP A 171 -23.06 6.78 -11.10
N VAL A 172 -24.02 7.71 -11.24
CA VAL A 172 -23.74 9.07 -11.71
C VAL A 172 -22.98 9.82 -10.62
N VAL A 173 -21.65 9.81 -10.73
CA VAL A 173 -20.72 10.30 -9.69
C VAL A 173 -21.02 11.73 -9.27
N ASP A 174 -21.36 12.61 -10.21
CA ASP A 174 -21.64 14.01 -9.93
C ASP A 174 -22.86 14.17 -9.01
N THR A 175 -23.93 13.43 -9.27
CA THR A 175 -25.14 13.42 -8.41
C THR A 175 -24.81 12.84 -7.03
N LEU A 176 -24.07 11.72 -6.98
CA LEU A 176 -23.65 11.12 -5.72
C LEU A 176 -22.88 12.12 -4.86
N VAL A 177 -21.88 12.81 -5.43
CA VAL A 177 -21.03 13.76 -4.72
C VAL A 177 -21.77 15.05 -4.35
N GLN A 178 -22.70 15.50 -5.19
CA GLN A 178 -23.56 16.65 -4.87
C GLN A 178 -24.39 16.37 -3.60
N ASP A 179 -25.04 15.21 -3.53
CA ASP A 179 -25.91 14.81 -2.43
C ASP A 179 -25.19 14.60 -1.08
N LEU A 180 -23.87 14.35 -1.10
CA LEU A 180 -23.07 14.19 0.13
C LEU A 180 -22.90 15.51 0.90
N GLY A 181 -22.99 16.65 0.20
CA GLY A 181 -22.64 17.97 0.76
C GLY A 181 -21.21 18.05 1.33
N PRO A 182 -20.82 19.15 1.98
CA PRO A 182 -19.43 19.36 2.42
C PRO A 182 -18.92 18.32 3.44
N LYS A 183 -19.75 17.97 4.43
CA LYS A 183 -19.39 17.00 5.47
C LYS A 183 -19.27 15.57 4.90
N GLY A 184 -20.19 15.18 4.02
CA GLY A 184 -20.15 13.87 3.35
C GLY A 184 -18.97 13.74 2.40
N ARG A 185 -18.58 14.81 1.69
CA ARG A 185 -17.37 14.82 0.84
C ARG A 185 -16.08 14.71 1.67
N SER A 186 -16.02 15.36 2.83
CA SER A 186 -14.90 15.19 3.77
C SER A 186 -14.81 13.73 4.26
N ALA A 187 -15.93 13.12 4.62
CA ALA A 187 -16.00 11.70 4.99
C ALA A 187 -15.64 10.78 3.81
N LEU A 188 -16.07 11.10 2.59
CA LEU A 188 -15.67 10.40 1.38
C LEU A 188 -14.15 10.43 1.22
N ARG A 189 -13.48 11.58 1.39
CA ARG A 189 -12.00 11.63 1.36
C ARG A 189 -11.36 10.72 2.40
N SER A 190 -11.93 10.60 3.60
CA SER A 190 -11.46 9.63 4.61
C SER A 190 -11.62 8.19 4.15
N TRP A 191 -12.76 7.88 3.53
CA TRP A 191 -13.04 6.57 2.94
C TRP A 191 -12.07 6.24 1.80
N LEU A 192 -11.82 7.19 0.89
CA LEU A 192 -10.86 7.02 -0.20
C LEU A 192 -9.44 6.79 0.32
N ARG A 193 -8.99 7.46 1.39
CA ARG A 193 -7.69 7.16 2.00
C ARG A 193 -7.59 5.72 2.52
N THR A 194 -8.69 5.17 3.01
CA THR A 194 -8.78 3.79 3.52
C THR A 194 -8.76 2.78 2.39
N LEU A 195 -9.50 3.04 1.30
CA LEU A 195 -9.54 2.18 0.11
C LEU A 195 -8.34 2.35 -0.83
N GLY A 196 -7.60 3.46 -0.70
CA GLY A 196 -6.45 3.75 -1.54
C GLY A 196 -5.29 2.78 -1.29
N PRO A 197 -4.31 2.71 -2.21
CA PRO A 197 -3.20 1.75 -2.13
C PRO A 197 -2.45 1.78 -0.80
N VAL A 198 -2.28 2.97 -0.21
CA VAL A 198 -1.58 3.10 1.07
C VAL A 198 -2.41 2.54 2.22
N GLY A 199 -3.71 2.85 2.28
CA GLY A 199 -4.59 2.33 3.33
C GLY A 199 -4.76 0.81 3.28
N GLN A 200 -4.65 0.22 2.08
CA GLN A 200 -4.85 -1.21 1.83
C GLN A 200 -3.58 -2.04 1.99
N TYR A 201 -2.42 -1.53 1.55
CA TYR A 201 -1.18 -2.31 1.46
C TYR A 201 -0.13 -1.93 2.52
N VAL A 202 -0.35 -0.85 3.29
CA VAL A 202 0.61 -0.38 4.28
C VAL A 202 -0.02 -0.41 5.66
N THR A 203 0.51 -1.28 6.53
CA THR A 203 0.17 -1.26 7.95
C THR A 203 1.23 -0.49 8.71
N ARG A 204 0.80 0.55 9.44
CA ARG A 204 1.70 1.32 10.31
C ARG A 204 1.52 0.89 11.76
N HIS A 205 2.56 0.29 12.34
CA HIS A 205 2.62 0.09 13.78
C HIS A 205 3.19 1.35 14.42
N SER A 206 2.38 2.01 15.25
CA SER A 206 2.85 3.12 16.07
C SER A 206 3.27 2.62 17.45
N ARG A 207 3.96 3.48 18.21
CA ARG A 207 4.24 3.19 19.62
C ARG A 207 2.96 3.01 20.44
N GLU A 208 1.89 3.71 20.06
CA GLU A 208 0.58 3.54 20.69
C GLU A 208 0.02 2.13 20.43
N THR A 209 0.15 1.62 19.20
CA THR A 209 -0.21 0.22 18.89
C THR A 209 0.59 -0.76 19.74
N LEU A 210 1.90 -0.55 19.90
CA LEU A 210 2.74 -1.41 20.73
C LEU A 210 2.36 -1.34 22.22
N ARG A 211 2.03 -0.15 22.73
CA ARG A 211 1.53 0.03 24.11
C ARG A 211 0.21 -0.70 24.32
N GLU A 212 -0.70 -0.63 23.36
CA GLU A 212 -1.97 -1.35 23.39
C GLU A 212 -1.76 -2.88 23.40
N TYR A 213 -0.86 -3.39 22.57
CA TYR A 213 -0.48 -4.80 22.58
C TYR A 213 0.10 -5.24 23.93
N ARG A 214 0.93 -4.40 24.55
CA ARG A 214 1.43 -4.64 25.92
C ARG A 214 0.29 -4.62 26.94
N ALA A 215 -0.62 -3.65 26.86
CA ALA A 215 -1.79 -3.56 27.75
C ALA A 215 -2.68 -4.81 27.66
N ARG A 216 -2.76 -5.42 26.47
CA ARG A 216 -3.47 -6.69 26.21
C ARG A 216 -2.65 -7.94 26.52
N GLY A 217 -1.42 -7.82 27.01
CA GLY A 217 -0.54 -8.95 27.32
C GLY A 217 0.04 -9.68 26.10
N LEU A 218 -0.04 -9.09 24.90
CA LEU A 218 0.49 -9.66 23.65
C LEU A 218 2.00 -9.40 23.47
N LEU A 219 2.55 -8.42 24.20
CA LEU A 219 3.98 -8.09 24.22
C LEU A 219 4.48 -8.04 25.66
N SER A 220 5.60 -8.72 25.94
CA SER A 220 6.26 -8.73 27.25
C SER A 220 7.52 -7.86 27.31
N GLU A 221 7.99 -7.38 26.15
CA GLU A 221 9.23 -6.62 26.03
C GLU A 221 9.09 -5.17 26.51
N ASN A 222 10.20 -4.59 26.96
CA ASN A 222 10.23 -3.19 27.37
C ASN A 222 10.21 -2.29 26.13
N LEU A 223 9.14 -1.51 25.98
CA LEU A 223 9.05 -0.46 24.98
C LEU A 223 9.90 0.73 25.39
N ALA A 224 10.72 1.26 24.49
CA ALA A 224 11.51 2.47 24.74
C ALA A 224 10.61 3.71 24.83
N ASP A 225 10.83 4.55 25.85
CA ASP A 225 9.97 5.71 26.16
C ASP A 225 10.31 7.01 25.40
N ARG A 226 11.27 7.00 24.47
CA ARG A 226 11.78 8.22 23.79
C ARG A 226 11.30 8.34 22.36
#